data_AF-A0A285IYW9-F1
#
_entry.id   AF-A0A285IYW9-F1
#
_cell.length_a   1.000
_cell.length_b   1.000
_cell.length_c   1.000
_cell.angle_alpha   90.00
_cell.angle_beta   90.00
_cell.angle_gamma   90.00
#
_symmetry.space_group_name_H-M   'P 1'
#
loop_
_entity.id
_entity.type
_entity.pdbx_description
1 polymer ?
#
loop_
_entity_poly.entity_id
_entity_poly.type
_entity_poly.pdbx_seq_one_letter_code
_entity_poly.pdbx_strand_id
1 'polypeptide(L)' 'MVLAGDRIGVLTTDGVAMVKDGGLSAEWITEYTGVRQLALAGDRIGVLTADGAGLVKEGGLSAAWVKEHSGVRRLVLS' A
#
# COMPACT_ATOMS: atom_id res chain seq x y z
N MET A 1 -1.29 14.75 18.51
CA MET A 1 -1.97 13.45 18.41
C MET A 1 -1.85 13.01 16.96
N VAL A 2 -0.88 12.17 16.63
CA VAL A 2 -0.85 11.47 15.33
C VAL A 2 -1.91 10.40 15.46
N LEU A 3 -3.05 10.54 14.77
CA LEU A 3 -4.00 9.43 14.66
C LEU A 3 -3.19 8.25 14.11
N ALA A 4 -3.19 7.12 14.81
CA ALA A 4 -2.93 5.85 14.15
C ALA A 4 -3.96 5.79 12.99
N GLY A 5 -3.48 5.89 11.75
CA GLY A 5 -4.33 6.23 10.62
C GLY A 5 -5.44 5.21 10.44
N ASP A 6 -6.68 5.70 10.24
CA ASP A 6 -7.85 4.92 9.81
C ASP A 6 -7.71 4.46 8.35
N ARG A 7 -6.51 4.01 7.99
CA ARG A 7 -6.11 3.73 6.63
C ARG A 7 -6.80 2.46 6.16
N ILE A 8 -7.50 2.56 5.05
CA ILE A 8 -8.17 1.43 4.42
C ILE A 8 -7.57 1.26 3.03
N GLY A 9 -7.19 0.02 2.71
CA GLY A 9 -6.65 -0.35 1.42
C GLY A 9 -7.55 -1.36 0.72
N VAL A 10 -7.68 -1.22 -0.58
CA VAL A 10 -8.33 -2.19 -1.46
C VAL A 10 -7.40 -2.56 -2.60
N LEU A 11 -7.46 -3.81 -3.02
CA LEU A 11 -6.82 -4.29 -4.23
C LEU A 11 -7.92 -4.72 -5.19
N THR A 12 -8.02 -4.07 -6.34
CA THR A 12 -9.02 -4.41 -7.36
C THR A 12 -8.59 -5.65 -8.15
N THR A 13 -9.54 -6.26 -8.86
CA THR A 13 -9.27 -7.41 -9.75
C THR A 13 -8.33 -7.06 -10.90
N ASP A 14 -8.27 -5.78 -11.29
CA ASP A 14 -7.37 -5.28 -12.34
C ASP A 14 -5.96 -4.98 -11.80
N GLY A 15 -5.68 -5.33 -10.54
CA GLY A 15 -4.37 -5.14 -9.92
C GLY A 15 -4.07 -3.68 -9.56
N VAL A 16 -5.09 -2.89 -9.24
CA VAL A 16 -4.93 -1.52 -8.75
C VAL A 16 -5.05 -1.51 -7.24
N ALA A 17 -3.97 -1.10 -6.56
CA ALA A 17 -3.99 -0.83 -5.12
C ALA A 17 -4.47 0.61 -4.90
N MET A 18 -5.55 0.77 -4.15
CA MET A 18 -6.08 2.08 -3.75
C MET A 18 -6.13 2.17 -2.24
N VAL A 19 -5.78 3.33 -1.69
CA VAL A 19 -5.79 3.58 -0.25
C VAL A 19 -6.47 4.92 0.02
N LYS A 20 -7.24 4.97 1.09
CA LYS A 20 -7.66 6.24 1.70
C LYS A 20 -7.11 6.31 3.12
N ASP A 21 -6.83 7.53 3.56
CA ASP A 21 -6.31 7.83 4.88
C ASP A 21 -7.17 8.90 5.54
N GLY A 22 -7.73 8.59 6.71
CA GLY A 22 -8.75 9.39 7.39
C GLY A 22 -10.12 8.69 7.45
N GLY A 23 -11.18 9.48 7.66
CA GLY A 23 -12.52 8.95 7.89
C GLY A 23 -13.10 8.13 6.73
N LEU A 24 -14.22 7.46 6.96
CA LEU A 24 -14.86 6.59 5.95
C LEU A 24 -15.29 7.31 4.66
N SER A 25 -15.43 8.64 4.69
CA SER A 25 -15.73 9.50 3.54
C SER A 25 -14.50 10.08 2.83
N ALA A 26 -13.29 9.75 3.27
CA ALA A 26 -12.06 10.21 2.61
C ALA A 26 -11.98 9.68 1.17
N GLU A 27 -11.37 10.48 0.30
CA GLU A 27 -11.15 10.11 -1.10
C GLU A 27 -10.20 8.93 -1.22
N TRP A 28 -10.47 8.07 -2.20
CA TRP A 28 -9.56 6.98 -2.55
C TRP A 28 -8.46 7.48 -3.46
N ILE A 29 -7.22 7.16 -3.12
CA ILE A 29 -6.04 7.47 -3.92
C ILE A 29 -5.50 6.18 -4.51
N THR A 30 -5.21 6.18 -5.81
CA THR A 30 -4.48 5.09 -6.46
C THR A 30 -3.02 5.14 -6.03
N GLU A 31 -2.58 4.08 -5.39
CA GLU A 31 -1.25 3.95 -4.79
C GLU A 31 -0.25 3.29 -5.73
N TYR A 32 -0.68 2.23 -6.41
CA TYR A 32 0.16 1.48 -7.33
C TYR A 32 -0.69 0.61 -8.28
N THR A 33 -0.18 0.31 -9.46
CA THR A 33 -0.83 -0.55 -10.47
C THR A 33 0.01 -1.79 -10.77
N GLY A 34 -0.60 -2.86 -11.28
CA GLY A 34 0.09 -4.13 -11.49
C GLY A 34 0.41 -4.87 -10.18
N VAL A 35 -0.43 -4.69 -9.16
CA VAL A 35 -0.29 -5.26 -7.82
C VAL A 35 -1.04 -6.59 -7.73
N ARG A 36 -0.44 -7.57 -7.05
CA ARG A 36 -1.09 -8.83 -6.67
C ARG A 36 -1.28 -9.00 -5.16
N GLN A 37 -0.67 -8.15 -4.34
CA GLN A 37 -0.91 -8.10 -2.90
C GLN A 37 -0.71 -6.67 -2.37
N LEU A 38 -1.63 -6.21 -1.53
CA LEU A 38 -1.52 -4.97 -0.75
C LEU A 38 -1.38 -5.34 0.75
N ALA A 39 -0.49 -4.67 1.46
CA ALA A 39 -0.31 -4.80 2.90
C ALA A 39 -0.25 -3.41 3.55
N LEU A 40 -0.92 -3.24 4.68
CA LEU A 40 -0.92 -2.00 5.47
C LEU A 40 -0.52 -2.31 6.91
N ALA A 41 0.32 -1.47 7.51
CA ALA A 41 0.64 -1.52 8.93
C ALA A 41 1.12 -0.15 9.40
N GLY A 42 0.38 0.46 10.34
CA GLY A 42 0.65 1.83 10.79
C GLY A 42 0.59 2.81 9.62
N ASP A 43 1.63 3.62 9.46
CA ASP A 43 1.80 4.58 8.38
C ASP A 43 2.51 3.98 7.15
N ARG A 44 2.73 2.66 7.09
CA ARG A 44 3.34 2.01 5.93
C ARG A 44 2.31 1.42 4.98
N ILE A 45 2.64 1.50 3.70
CA ILE A 45 1.91 0.86 2.60
C ILE A 45 2.91 -0.02 1.86
N GLY A 46 2.56 -1.29 1.69
CA GLY A 46 3.36 -2.26 0.96
C GLY A 46 2.59 -2.83 -0.22
N VAL A 47 3.24 -2.91 -1.38
CA VAL A 47 2.70 -3.60 -2.56
C VAL A 47 3.64 -4.70 -3.02
N LEU A 48 3.05 -5.81 -3.43
CA LEU A 48 3.73 -6.85 -4.18
C LEU A 48 3.22 -6.82 -5.60
N THR A 49 4.11 -6.50 -6.53
CA THR A 49 3.78 -6.43 -7.95
C THR A 49 3.67 -7.81 -8.58
N ALA A 50 3.01 -7.88 -9.74
CA ALA A 50 2.84 -9.12 -10.50
C ALA A 50 4.19 -9.72 -10.96
N ASP A 51 5.20 -8.87 -11.22
CA ASP A 51 6.58 -9.27 -11.56
C ASP A 51 7.44 -9.61 -10.32
N GLY A 52 6.86 -9.57 -9.12
CA GLY A 52 7.49 -10.06 -7.89
C GLY A 52 8.39 -9.04 -7.19
N ALA A 53 8.24 -7.74 -7.43
CA ALA A 53 8.89 -6.71 -6.62
C ALA A 53 8.05 -6.42 -5.36
N GLY A 54 8.70 -6.44 -4.19
CA GLY A 54 8.14 -5.91 -2.95
C GLY A 54 8.55 -4.45 -2.79
N LEU A 55 7.58 -3.54 -2.80
CA LEU A 55 7.81 -2.12 -2.54
C LEU A 55 7.08 -1.69 -1.28
N VAL A 56 7.69 -0.81 -0.50
CA VAL A 56 7.13 -0.23 0.71
C VAL A 56 7.35 1.28 0.69
N LYS A 57 6.37 2.03 1.18
CA LYS A 57 6.56 3.43 1.55
C LYS A 57 6.09 3.66 2.99
N GLU A 58 6.66 4.66 3.63
CA GLU A 58 6.38 5.04 5.01
C GLU A 58 5.95 6.52 5.07
N GLY A 59 4.91 6.81 5.86
CA GLY A 59 4.33 8.14 6.01
C GLY A 59 3.03 8.34 5.23
N GLY A 60 2.85 9.54 4.67
CA GLY A 60 1.62 9.93 3.97
C GLY A 60 1.43 9.26 2.60
N LEU A 61 0.24 9.42 2.02
CA LEU A 61 -0.09 8.86 0.69
C LEU A 61 0.75 9.44 -0.47
N SER A 62 1.50 10.51 -0.25
CA SER A 62 2.45 11.07 -1.22
C SER A 62 3.91 10.62 -1.02
N ALA A 63 4.19 9.77 -0.02
CA ALA A 63 5.54 9.29 0.26
C ALA A 63 6.13 8.52 -0.92
N ALA A 64 7.46 8.55 -1.04
CA ALA A 64 8.18 7.83 -2.08
C ALA A 64 8.22 6.32 -1.79
N TRP A 65 8.14 5.52 -2.85
CA TRP A 65 8.29 4.07 -2.78
C TRP A 65 9.76 3.67 -2.67
N VAL A 66 10.04 2.72 -1.79
CA VAL A 66 11.32 2.02 -1.68
C VAL A 66 11.11 0.58 -2.12
N LYS A 67 12.01 0.06 -2.96
CA LYS A 67 12.02 -1.36 -3.32
C LYS A 67 12.81 -2.12 -2.26
N GLU A 68 12.13 -2.98 -1.51
CA GLU A 68 12.74 -3.79 -0.47
C GLU A 68 13.43 -5.03 -1.06
N HIS A 69 12.78 -5.69 -2.03
CA HIS A 69 13.31 -6.93 -2.62
C HIS A 69 12.65 -7.29 -3.97
N SER A 70 13.30 -8.15 -4.76
CA SER A 70 12.78 -8.74 -6.00
C SER A 70 12.49 -10.26 -5.86
N GLY A 71 11.69 -10.86 -6.72
CA GLY A 71 11.34 -12.28 -6.59
C GLY A 71 10.55 -12.63 -5.31
N VAL A 72 9.80 -11.66 -4.78
CA VAL A 72 9.03 -11.80 -3.55
C VAL A 72 7.78 -12.65 -3.80
N ARG A 73 7.55 -13.64 -2.93
CA ARG A 73 6.34 -14.48 -2.96
C ARG A 73 5.19 -13.87 -2.16
N ARG A 74 5.49 -13.27 -1.01
CA ARG A 74 4.53 -12.66 -0.07
C ARG A 74 5.20 -11.47 0.62
N LEU A 75 4.46 -10.39 0.80
CA LEU A 75 4.87 -9.22 1.59
C LEU A 75 4.05 -9.17 2.89
N VAL A 76 4.68 -8.93 4.03
CA VAL A 76 3.99 -8.75 5.33
C VAL A 76 4.64 -7.58 6.04
N LEU A 77 3.82 -6.73 6.67
CA LEU A 77 4.27 -5.58 7.45
C LEU A 77 3.79 -5.74 8.91
N SER A 78 4.52 -5.15 9.86
CA SER A 78 4.25 -5.22 11.31
C SER A 78 4.43 -3.87 11.99
#